data_AF-A0AA35RS13-F1
#
_entry.id   AF-A0AA35RS13-F1
#
_cell.length_a   1.000
_cell.length_b   1.000
_cell.length_c   1.000
_cell.angle_alpha   90.00
_cell.angle_beta   90.00
_cell.angle_gamma   90.00
#
_symmetry.space_group_name_H-M   'P 1'
#
loop_
_entity.id
_entity.type
_entity.pdbx_description
1 polymer ?
#
loop_
_entity_poly.entity_id
_entity_poly.type
_entity_poly.pdbx_seq_one_letter_code
_entity_poly.pdbx_strand_id
1 'polypeptide(L)'
;MLSRLLWVFAVFLGHCSFALKFSSVTDHVRLGDARGKVVGFVDFNADKATDILFQTDNSISVYLWSREKQRFHLHQLLSLNGSSVVDTVAVDLDADGQVDLLTLTREGGRCHSMTVYWMKPHSRGPAIEYQEVIGNGVLSPPLVLDGNGDHIPDLLTHSCLNNTSTLWLSKEFLREFQKETISLSLNYTSSYYVDLTDDNLADVVVEGRGSSGRSLLFWQRNPSCGDETSFLSPSLPVPLPFPLSSAAVFSPLTFNDIGTSLPLRNLLARYLSYEIDVYR
;
A
#
# COMPACT_ATOMS: atom_id res chain seq x y z
N MET A 1 41.22 -60.93 -36.55
CA MET A 1 41.42 -59.63 -35.88
C MET A 1 40.26 -58.72 -36.24
N LEU A 2 39.39 -58.42 -35.28
CA LEU A 2 38.22 -57.55 -35.45
C LEU A 2 38.64 -56.07 -35.53
N SER A 3 38.21 -55.33 -36.55
CA SER A 3 38.21 -53.86 -36.52
C SER A 3 36.80 -53.35 -36.25
N ARG A 4 36.62 -52.77 -35.06
CA ARG A 4 35.34 -52.27 -34.52
C ARG A 4 34.83 -51.06 -35.32
N LEU A 5 33.56 -51.12 -35.73
CA LEU A 5 32.81 -49.98 -36.25
C LEU A 5 32.27 -49.17 -35.05
N LEU A 6 32.74 -47.94 -34.87
CA LEU A 6 32.28 -47.05 -33.81
C LEU A 6 31.04 -46.29 -34.32
N TRP A 7 29.86 -46.59 -33.80
CA TRP A 7 28.66 -45.80 -34.03
C TRP A 7 28.62 -44.64 -33.02
N VAL A 8 28.83 -43.42 -33.49
CA VAL A 8 28.60 -42.22 -32.67
C VAL A 8 27.12 -41.87 -32.77
N PHE A 9 26.35 -42.22 -31.74
CA PHE A 9 25.01 -41.67 -31.55
C PHE A 9 25.14 -40.24 -31.02
N ALA A 10 24.96 -39.25 -31.88
CA ALA A 10 24.79 -37.86 -31.45
C ALA A 10 23.37 -37.71 -30.88
N VAL A 11 23.25 -37.72 -29.55
CA VAL A 11 22.01 -37.34 -28.86
C VAL A 11 21.94 -35.81 -28.89
N PHE A 12 21.11 -35.26 -29.78
CA PHE A 12 20.74 -33.85 -29.73
C PHE A 12 19.81 -33.64 -28.54
N LEU A 13 20.37 -33.33 -27.37
CA LEU A 13 19.63 -32.76 -26.25
C LEU A 13 19.26 -31.32 -26.62
N GLY A 14 18.13 -31.17 -27.33
CA GLY A 14 17.51 -29.88 -27.57
C GLY A 14 17.18 -29.23 -26.24
N HIS A 15 18.01 -28.28 -25.81
CA HIS A 15 17.71 -27.43 -24.67
C HIS A 15 16.62 -26.45 -25.12
N CYS A 16 15.38 -26.73 -24.75
CA CYS A 16 14.30 -25.78 -24.91
C CYS A 16 14.50 -24.70 -23.83
N SER A 17 15.17 -23.61 -24.20
CA SER A 17 15.22 -22.43 -23.34
C SER A 17 13.84 -21.77 -23.34
N PHE A 18 13.07 -21.99 -22.27
CA PHE A 18 11.84 -21.24 -22.03
C PHE A 18 12.21 -19.80 -21.67
N ALA A 19 12.29 -18.93 -22.67
CA ALA A 19 12.38 -17.50 -22.44
C ALA A 19 11.00 -16.98 -22.04
N LEU A 20 10.90 -16.33 -20.88
CA LEU A 20 9.72 -15.56 -20.51
C LEU A 20 9.49 -14.49 -21.57
N LYS A 21 8.37 -14.58 -22.30
CA LYS A 21 7.98 -13.61 -23.32
C LYS A 21 6.79 -12.81 -22.81
N PHE A 22 6.99 -11.51 -22.64
CA PHE A 22 5.93 -10.56 -22.31
C PHE A 22 5.45 -9.87 -23.58
N SER A 23 4.14 -9.73 -23.74
CA SER A 23 3.53 -8.91 -24.78
C SER A 23 2.68 -7.83 -24.12
N SER A 24 2.81 -6.58 -24.58
CA SER A 24 1.93 -5.51 -24.11
C SER A 24 0.49 -5.78 -24.55
N VAL A 25 -0.46 -5.53 -23.64
CA VAL A 25 -1.90 -5.63 -23.89
C VAL A 25 -2.64 -4.32 -23.60
N THR A 26 -1.92 -3.22 -23.39
CA THR A 26 -2.47 -1.93 -22.93
C THR A 26 -3.62 -1.42 -23.81
N ASP A 27 -3.48 -1.54 -25.13
CA ASP A 27 -4.52 -1.12 -26.08
C ASP A 27 -5.75 -2.04 -26.05
N HIS A 28 -5.53 -3.35 -25.83
CA HIS A 28 -6.60 -4.34 -25.76
C HIS A 28 -7.47 -4.15 -24.51
N VAL A 29 -6.86 -3.80 -23.37
CA VAL A 29 -7.58 -3.60 -22.11
C VAL A 29 -8.21 -2.20 -21.98
N ARG A 30 -8.01 -1.32 -22.97
CA ARG A 30 -8.56 0.04 -23.05
C ARG A 30 -8.17 0.97 -21.89
N LEU A 31 -6.90 0.95 -21.51
CA LEU A 31 -6.31 1.90 -20.56
C LEU A 31 -5.48 3.00 -21.22
N GLY A 32 -5.32 2.99 -22.55
CA GLY A 32 -4.47 3.95 -23.27
C GLY A 32 -4.86 5.42 -23.10
N ASP A 33 -6.15 5.69 -22.82
CA ASP A 33 -6.67 7.05 -22.58
C ASP A 33 -6.79 7.40 -21.08
N ALA A 34 -6.41 6.48 -20.19
CA ALA A 34 -6.46 6.72 -18.76
C ALA A 34 -5.51 7.85 -18.35
N ARG A 35 -5.98 8.73 -17.47
CA ARG A 35 -5.23 9.90 -17.00
C ARG A 35 -5.07 9.85 -15.49
N GLY A 36 -3.96 10.38 -15.01
CA GLY A 36 -3.64 10.44 -13.59
C GLY A 36 -2.75 9.29 -13.12
N LYS A 37 -2.55 9.24 -11.80
CA LYS A 37 -1.84 8.16 -11.11
C LYS A 37 -2.80 7.04 -10.74
N VAL A 38 -2.33 5.80 -10.79
CA VAL A 38 -3.03 4.67 -10.16
C VAL A 38 -2.82 4.78 -8.65
N VAL A 39 -3.91 4.72 -7.89
CA VAL A 39 -3.89 4.85 -6.42
C VAL A 39 -4.53 3.67 -5.71
N GLY A 40 -5.17 2.75 -6.45
CA GLY A 40 -5.76 1.56 -5.85
C GLY A 40 -6.14 0.49 -6.85
N PHE A 41 -6.14 -0.75 -6.35
CA PHE A 41 -6.62 -1.95 -7.03
C PHE A 41 -7.68 -2.58 -6.14
N VAL A 42 -8.95 -2.36 -6.45
CA VAL A 42 -10.06 -2.70 -5.56
C VAL A 42 -11.27 -3.16 -6.37
N ASP A 43 -12.10 -4.04 -5.82
CA ASP A 43 -13.37 -4.48 -6.43
C ASP A 43 -14.49 -3.51 -6.02
N PHE A 44 -14.83 -2.55 -6.88
CA PHE A 44 -15.81 -1.50 -6.56
C PHE A 44 -17.25 -1.93 -6.80
N ASN A 45 -17.48 -3.01 -7.54
CA ASN A 45 -18.80 -3.47 -7.94
C ASN A 45 -19.15 -4.87 -7.39
N ALA A 46 -18.31 -5.41 -6.50
CA ALA A 46 -18.44 -6.72 -5.86
C ALA A 46 -18.53 -7.88 -6.86
N ASP A 47 -17.90 -7.77 -8.04
CA ASP A 47 -17.92 -8.81 -9.08
C ASP A 47 -16.72 -9.78 -9.01
N LYS A 48 -15.89 -9.63 -7.96
CA LYS A 48 -14.66 -10.38 -7.67
C LYS A 48 -13.55 -10.16 -8.69
N ALA A 49 -13.67 -9.16 -9.56
CA ALA A 49 -12.57 -8.72 -10.40
C ALA A 49 -11.93 -7.45 -9.83
N THR A 50 -10.63 -7.35 -10.00
CA THR A 50 -9.89 -6.16 -9.58
C THR A 50 -10.15 -5.03 -10.56
N ASP A 51 -10.73 -3.95 -10.07
CA ASP A 51 -10.83 -2.68 -10.78
C ASP A 51 -9.64 -1.78 -10.44
N ILE A 52 -9.53 -0.65 -11.13
CA ILE A 52 -8.41 0.28 -10.93
C ILE A 52 -8.94 1.67 -10.59
N LEU A 53 -8.44 2.23 -9.49
CA LEU A 53 -8.70 3.61 -9.08
C LEU A 53 -7.61 4.53 -9.64
N PHE A 54 -8.03 5.53 -10.40
CA PHE A 54 -7.17 6.59 -10.93
C PHE A 54 -7.50 7.93 -10.27
N GLN A 55 -6.45 8.65 -9.91
CA GLN A 55 -6.52 9.99 -9.34
C GLN A 55 -5.75 10.98 -10.23
N THR A 56 -6.38 12.11 -10.52
CA THR A 56 -5.70 13.31 -11.02
C THR A 56 -5.71 14.38 -9.93
N ASP A 57 -5.10 15.54 -10.18
CA ASP A 57 -5.10 16.65 -9.24
C ASP A 57 -6.51 17.17 -8.88
N ASN A 58 -7.53 16.86 -9.67
CA ASN A 58 -8.89 17.38 -9.48
C ASN A 58 -10.00 16.36 -9.79
N SER A 59 -9.68 15.09 -9.99
CA SER A 59 -10.69 14.07 -10.28
C SER A 59 -10.28 12.70 -9.79
N ILE A 60 -11.29 11.89 -9.51
CA ILE A 60 -11.14 10.47 -9.15
C ILE A 60 -12.03 9.67 -10.08
N SER A 61 -11.48 8.61 -10.66
CA SER A 61 -12.18 7.76 -11.61
C SER A 61 -11.86 6.29 -11.35
N VAL A 62 -12.85 5.43 -11.56
CA VAL A 62 -12.72 3.99 -11.42
C VAL A 62 -12.80 3.36 -12.81
N TYR A 63 -11.89 2.44 -13.10
CA TYR A 63 -11.91 1.63 -14.31
C TYR A 63 -12.35 0.23 -13.93
N LEU A 64 -13.62 -0.11 -14.23
CA LEU A 64 -14.21 -1.39 -13.90
C LEU A 64 -13.80 -2.48 -14.90
N TRP A 65 -13.33 -3.62 -14.42
CA TRP A 65 -12.97 -4.75 -15.27
C TRP A 65 -14.20 -5.50 -15.75
N SER A 66 -14.34 -5.67 -17.08
CA SER A 66 -15.35 -6.54 -17.64
C SER A 66 -14.74 -7.87 -18.07
N ARG A 67 -15.08 -8.96 -17.38
CA ARG A 67 -14.65 -10.32 -17.74
C ARG A 67 -15.14 -10.75 -19.12
N GLU A 68 -16.38 -10.41 -19.47
CA GLU A 68 -16.98 -10.75 -20.77
C GLU A 68 -16.24 -10.06 -21.93
N LYS A 69 -15.95 -8.77 -21.77
CA LYS A 69 -15.34 -7.95 -22.83
C LYS A 69 -13.81 -7.93 -22.77
N GLN A 70 -13.23 -8.49 -21.72
CA GLN A 70 -11.80 -8.50 -21.41
C GLN A 70 -11.16 -7.11 -21.49
N ARG A 71 -11.85 -6.09 -20.97
CA ARG A 71 -11.39 -4.70 -20.99
C ARG A 71 -11.98 -3.89 -19.85
N PHE A 72 -11.28 -2.81 -19.51
CA PHE A 72 -11.75 -1.83 -18.56
C PHE A 72 -12.82 -0.90 -19.16
N HIS A 73 -13.69 -0.40 -18.30
CA HIS A 73 -14.69 0.61 -18.61
C HIS A 73 -14.57 1.75 -17.61
N LEU A 74 -14.38 2.97 -18.12
CA LEU A 74 -14.31 4.16 -17.29
C LEU A 74 -15.67 4.43 -16.63
N HIS A 75 -15.62 4.60 -15.32
CA HIS A 75 -16.65 5.18 -14.48
C HIS A 75 -16.07 6.44 -13.82
N GLN A 76 -16.47 7.61 -14.29
CA GLN A 76 -16.05 8.86 -13.63
C GLN A 76 -16.83 9.01 -12.33
N LEU A 77 -16.10 9.08 -11.21
CA LEU A 77 -16.70 9.03 -9.88
C LEU A 77 -16.81 10.42 -9.26
N LEU A 78 -15.73 11.21 -9.33
CA LEU A 78 -15.67 12.54 -8.70
C LEU A 78 -14.96 13.58 -9.59
N SER A 79 -15.45 14.82 -9.51
CA SER A 79 -14.76 16.02 -10.00
C SER A 79 -14.65 17.00 -8.84
N LEU A 80 -13.43 17.23 -8.36
CA LEU A 80 -13.12 18.05 -7.19
C LEU A 80 -12.67 19.43 -7.67
N ASN A 81 -13.64 20.28 -7.95
CA ASN A 81 -13.37 21.63 -8.42
C ASN A 81 -12.91 22.52 -7.26
N GLY A 82 -11.70 23.08 -7.34
CA GLY A 82 -11.19 24.08 -6.39
C GLY A 82 -10.22 23.56 -5.33
N SER A 83 -10.04 22.25 -5.20
CA SER A 83 -9.09 21.64 -4.25
C SER A 83 -8.17 20.65 -4.97
N SER A 84 -6.88 20.65 -4.62
CA SER A 84 -5.89 19.74 -5.22
C SER A 84 -5.88 18.42 -4.46
N VAL A 85 -6.20 17.31 -5.15
CA VAL A 85 -6.15 15.98 -4.55
C VAL A 85 -4.71 15.58 -4.31
N VAL A 86 -4.37 15.32 -3.05
CA VAL A 86 -3.04 14.84 -2.65
C VAL A 86 -3.02 13.33 -2.74
N ASP A 87 -4.02 12.69 -2.14
CA ASP A 87 -4.11 11.24 -2.11
C ASP A 87 -5.54 10.75 -1.94
N THR A 88 -5.78 9.52 -2.37
CA THR A 88 -7.07 8.84 -2.23
C THR A 88 -6.82 7.39 -1.89
N VAL A 89 -7.46 6.93 -0.82
CA VAL A 89 -7.46 5.54 -0.38
C VAL A 89 -8.85 4.97 -0.59
N ALA A 90 -8.92 3.73 -1.06
CA ALA A 90 -10.17 2.99 -1.26
C ALA A 90 -10.24 1.84 -0.26
N VAL A 91 -11.23 1.87 0.62
CA VAL A 91 -11.41 0.91 1.71
C VAL A 91 -12.84 0.98 2.22
N ASP A 92 -13.41 -0.16 2.60
CA ASP A 92 -14.72 -0.28 3.26
C ASP A 92 -14.57 0.16 4.72
N LEU A 93 -14.93 1.42 5.03
CA LEU A 93 -14.66 2.01 6.34
C LEU A 93 -15.72 1.63 7.37
N ASP A 94 -16.96 1.36 6.94
CA ASP A 94 -18.05 1.01 7.85
C ASP A 94 -18.40 -0.49 7.85
N ALA A 95 -17.62 -1.31 7.14
CA ALA A 95 -17.80 -2.76 7.00
C ALA A 95 -19.15 -3.15 6.36
N ASP A 96 -19.74 -2.27 5.54
CA ASP A 96 -21.01 -2.55 4.85
C ASP A 96 -20.87 -3.43 3.59
N GLY A 97 -19.63 -3.79 3.25
CA GLY A 97 -19.27 -4.58 2.08
C GLY A 97 -19.07 -3.74 0.81
N GLN A 98 -19.21 -2.41 0.90
CA GLN A 98 -19.01 -1.48 -0.19
C GLN A 98 -17.75 -0.63 0.07
N VAL A 99 -16.91 -0.53 -0.95
CA VAL A 99 -15.63 0.19 -0.84
C VAL A 99 -15.85 1.70 -0.88
N ASP A 100 -15.59 2.39 0.23
CA ASP A 100 -15.60 3.84 0.33
C ASP A 100 -14.33 4.49 -0.22
N LEU A 101 -14.35 5.82 -0.33
CA LEU A 101 -13.15 6.60 -0.63
C LEU A 101 -12.80 7.56 0.50
N LEU A 102 -11.54 7.55 0.91
CA LEU A 102 -10.95 8.54 1.79
C LEU A 102 -10.00 9.42 0.97
N THR A 103 -10.35 10.69 0.81
CA THR A 103 -9.59 11.62 -0.02
C THR A 103 -8.95 12.70 0.83
N LEU A 104 -7.66 12.92 0.60
CA LEU A 104 -6.89 14.02 1.16
C LEU A 104 -6.77 15.14 0.12
N THR A 105 -7.25 16.33 0.45
CA THR A 105 -7.20 17.50 -0.43
C THR A 105 -6.41 18.64 0.18
N ARG A 106 -5.76 19.43 -0.68
CA ARG A 106 -4.98 20.61 -0.31
C ARG A 106 -5.72 21.86 -0.77
N GLU A 107 -6.02 22.74 0.17
CA GLU A 107 -6.63 24.05 -0.07
C GLU A 107 -5.65 25.23 0.12
N GLY A 108 -4.43 24.94 0.60
CA GLY A 108 -3.36 25.92 0.79
C GLY A 108 -2.44 25.56 1.95
N GLY A 109 -1.15 25.84 1.80
CA GLY A 109 -0.15 25.52 2.84
C GLY A 109 0.21 24.03 2.92
N ARG A 110 0.68 23.59 4.09
CA ARG A 110 1.17 22.23 4.36
C ARG A 110 0.12 21.27 4.94
N CYS A 111 -1.08 21.79 5.19
CA CYS A 111 -2.15 21.09 5.86
C CYS A 111 -3.20 20.67 4.85
N HIS A 112 -3.83 19.55 5.13
CA HIS A 112 -4.80 18.93 4.24
C HIS A 112 -6.15 18.74 4.93
N SER A 113 -7.20 18.65 4.13
CA SER A 113 -8.54 18.27 4.54
C SER A 113 -8.81 16.82 4.11
N MET A 114 -9.36 16.03 5.03
CA MET A 114 -9.64 14.62 4.87
C MET A 114 -11.16 14.43 4.78
N THR A 115 -11.61 13.93 3.62
CA THR A 115 -13.02 13.75 3.29
C THR A 115 -13.29 12.28 3.00
N VAL A 116 -14.32 11.71 3.63
CA VAL A 116 -14.86 10.39 3.27
C VAL A 116 -15.99 10.57 2.28
N TYR A 117 -16.01 9.74 1.24
CA TYR A 117 -17.12 9.57 0.32
C TYR A 117 -17.70 8.19 0.57
N TRP A 118 -18.80 8.17 1.31
CA TRP A 118 -19.52 6.95 1.66
C TRP A 118 -20.24 6.44 0.42
N MET A 119 -19.97 5.20 0.05
CA MET A 119 -20.68 4.57 -1.04
C MET A 119 -22.07 4.13 -0.60
N LYS A 120 -22.93 3.95 -1.61
CA LYS A 120 -24.27 3.46 -1.42
C LYS A 120 -24.21 1.96 -1.11
N PRO A 121 -24.78 1.50 0.01
CA PRO A 121 -24.80 0.08 0.34
C PRO A 121 -25.44 -0.75 -0.78
N HIS A 122 -24.90 -1.96 -1.01
CA HIS A 122 -25.43 -2.94 -1.96
C HIS A 122 -25.52 -2.44 -3.43
N SER A 123 -24.75 -1.42 -3.78
CA SER A 123 -24.72 -0.91 -5.15
C SER A 123 -23.97 -1.86 -6.08
N ARG A 124 -24.33 -1.90 -7.37
CA ARG A 124 -23.67 -2.76 -8.37
C ARG A 124 -22.47 -2.06 -9.05
N GLY A 125 -21.83 -1.14 -8.35
CA GLY A 125 -20.76 -0.29 -8.87
C GLY A 125 -20.59 0.97 -8.04
N PRO A 126 -19.52 1.75 -8.29
CA PRO A 126 -19.13 2.85 -7.43
C PRO A 126 -20.18 3.98 -7.50
N ALA A 127 -21.05 4.04 -6.50
CA ALA A 127 -22.12 5.03 -6.39
C ALA A 127 -22.03 5.70 -5.03
N ILE A 128 -21.68 6.97 -5.00
CA ILE A 128 -21.56 7.74 -3.75
C ILE A 128 -22.96 8.05 -3.22
N GLU A 129 -23.18 7.79 -1.93
CA GLU A 129 -24.40 8.19 -1.23
C GLU A 129 -24.29 9.61 -0.69
N TYR A 130 -23.23 9.88 0.08
CA TYR A 130 -22.89 11.21 0.59
C TYR A 130 -21.40 11.34 0.91
N GLN A 131 -20.97 12.54 1.24
CA GLN A 131 -19.60 12.83 1.65
C GLN A 131 -19.57 13.56 3.00
N GLU A 132 -18.48 13.41 3.75
CA GLU A 132 -18.25 14.10 5.02
C GLU A 132 -16.78 14.48 5.17
N VAL A 133 -16.51 15.71 5.62
CA VAL A 133 -15.16 16.14 6.00
C VAL A 133 -14.92 15.71 7.44
N ILE A 134 -14.07 14.69 7.64
CA ILE A 134 -13.84 14.10 8.97
C ILE A 134 -12.62 14.70 9.68
N GLY A 135 -11.69 15.33 8.96
CA GLY A 135 -10.49 15.93 9.55
C GLY A 135 -9.97 17.14 8.79
N ASN A 136 -9.66 18.21 9.51
CA ASN A 136 -8.97 19.38 8.96
C ASN A 136 -7.62 19.54 9.68
N GLY A 137 -6.56 19.83 8.92
CA GLY A 137 -5.22 19.98 9.50
C GLY A 137 -4.41 18.68 9.51
N VAL A 138 -4.67 17.77 8.58
CA VAL A 138 -3.91 16.52 8.44
C VAL A 138 -2.61 16.79 7.66
N LEU A 139 -1.48 16.29 8.14
CA LEU A 139 -0.16 16.55 7.54
C LEU A 139 0.15 15.62 6.36
N SER A 140 -0.23 14.36 6.44
CA SER A 140 0.10 13.30 5.48
C SER A 140 -1.09 12.37 5.23
N PRO A 141 -1.08 11.56 4.16
CA PRO A 141 -2.05 10.49 3.99
C PRO A 141 -2.18 9.63 5.28
N PRO A 142 -3.40 9.26 5.66
CA PRO A 142 -3.63 8.40 6.83
C PRO A 142 -3.08 7.00 6.59
N LEU A 143 -2.59 6.36 7.65
CA LEU A 143 -2.38 4.92 7.65
C LEU A 143 -3.72 4.24 7.91
N VAL A 144 -4.12 3.33 7.03
CA VAL A 144 -5.27 2.44 7.25
C VAL A 144 -4.78 1.18 7.93
N LEU A 145 -5.40 0.80 9.04
CA LEU A 145 -5.03 -0.35 9.86
C LEU A 145 -6.24 -0.83 10.67
N ASP A 146 -6.21 -2.05 11.21
CA ASP A 146 -7.14 -2.48 12.26
C ASP A 146 -6.53 -2.12 13.62
N GLY A 147 -6.85 -0.92 14.11
CA GLY A 147 -6.22 -0.31 15.26
C GLY A 147 -6.78 -0.81 16.59
N ASN A 148 -8.04 -1.25 16.61
CA ASN A 148 -8.70 -1.80 17.80
C ASN A 148 -8.91 -3.33 17.78
N GLY A 149 -8.55 -4.02 16.68
CA GLY A 149 -8.63 -5.48 16.55
C GLY A 149 -10.07 -5.99 16.31
N ASP A 150 -10.97 -5.14 15.83
CA ASP A 150 -12.36 -5.49 15.54
C ASP A 150 -12.59 -5.92 14.08
N HIS A 151 -11.51 -5.98 13.28
CA HIS A 151 -11.51 -6.29 11.85
C HIS A 151 -12.15 -5.24 10.95
N ILE A 152 -12.35 -4.02 11.46
CA ILE A 152 -12.84 -2.88 10.72
C ILE A 152 -11.66 -1.94 10.45
N PRO A 153 -11.53 -1.40 9.23
CA PRO A 153 -10.47 -0.45 8.93
C PRO A 153 -10.59 0.87 9.73
N ASP A 154 -9.59 1.12 10.56
CA ASP A 154 -9.35 2.36 11.29
C ASP A 154 -8.35 3.25 10.55
N LEU A 155 -8.21 4.50 11.01
CA LEU A 155 -7.27 5.47 10.46
C LEU A 155 -6.32 5.99 11.52
N LEU A 156 -5.03 6.07 11.22
CA LEU A 156 -4.07 6.84 12.00
C LEU A 156 -3.64 8.07 11.20
N THR A 157 -3.93 9.26 11.73
CA THR A 157 -3.53 10.54 11.13
C THR A 157 -2.49 11.26 11.98
N HIS A 158 -1.76 12.17 11.34
CA HIS A 158 -0.89 13.11 12.03
C HIS A 158 -1.30 14.55 11.74
N SER A 159 -1.38 15.38 12.77
CA SER A 159 -1.84 16.77 12.67
C SER A 159 -0.68 17.73 12.40
N CYS A 160 -0.84 18.57 11.38
CA CYS A 160 0.09 19.67 11.09
C CYS A 160 -0.07 20.87 12.05
N LEU A 161 -1.15 20.91 12.86
CA LEU A 161 -1.51 22.06 13.69
C LEU A 161 -0.86 22.00 15.08
N ASN A 162 -0.84 20.81 15.68
CA ASN A 162 -0.41 20.57 17.05
C ASN A 162 0.59 19.41 17.17
N ASN A 163 1.01 18.80 16.06
CA ASN A 163 1.97 17.70 16.01
C ASN A 163 1.54 16.47 16.86
N THR A 164 0.23 16.24 16.99
CA THR A 164 -0.33 15.04 17.61
C THR A 164 -0.79 14.06 16.55
N SER A 165 -0.73 12.77 16.86
CA SER A 165 -1.39 11.75 16.05
C SER A 165 -2.78 11.47 16.61
N THR A 166 -3.69 11.03 15.76
CA THR A 166 -5.05 10.65 16.16
C THR A 166 -5.39 9.32 15.51
N LEU A 167 -5.78 8.36 16.34
CA LEU A 167 -6.38 7.11 15.91
C LEU A 167 -7.89 7.33 15.81
N TRP A 168 -8.45 7.02 14.65
CA TRP A 168 -9.87 7.14 14.33
C TRP A 168 -10.41 5.73 14.20
N LEU A 169 -11.03 5.27 15.27
CA LEU A 169 -11.66 3.96 15.37
C LEU A 169 -12.99 4.01 14.65
N SER A 170 -13.10 3.29 13.54
CA SER A 170 -14.36 3.20 12.82
C SER A 170 -15.37 2.38 13.62
N LYS A 171 -16.65 2.60 13.35
CA LYS A 171 -17.74 1.87 13.99
C LYS A 171 -18.56 1.14 12.94
N GLU A 172 -18.67 -0.17 13.11
CA GLU A 172 -19.41 -1.08 12.23
C GLU A 172 -20.81 -0.53 11.90
N PHE A 173 -21.10 -0.38 10.62
CA PHE A 173 -22.37 0.09 10.05
C PHE A 173 -22.86 1.46 10.52
N LEU A 174 -22.08 2.19 11.32
CA LEU A 174 -22.51 3.48 11.89
C LEU A 174 -21.98 4.68 11.10
N ARG A 175 -20.95 4.50 10.26
CA ARG A 175 -20.27 5.59 9.52
C ARG A 175 -19.79 6.70 10.46
N GLU A 176 -19.33 6.30 11.64
CA GLU A 176 -18.87 7.17 12.71
C GLU A 176 -17.47 6.77 13.15
N PHE A 177 -16.66 7.74 13.57
CA PHE A 177 -15.34 7.50 14.14
C PHE A 177 -15.28 7.89 15.62
N GLN A 178 -14.85 6.97 16.48
CA GLN A 178 -14.32 7.30 17.81
C GLN A 178 -12.86 7.75 17.67
N LYS A 179 -12.43 8.79 18.41
CA LYS A 179 -11.09 9.36 18.26
C LYS A 179 -10.28 9.19 19.53
N GLU A 180 -9.04 8.75 19.37
CA GLU A 180 -8.05 8.64 20.45
C GLU A 180 -6.79 9.41 20.06
N THR A 181 -6.29 10.25 20.97
CA THR A 181 -5.11 11.07 20.69
C THR A 181 -3.86 10.34 21.14
N ILE A 182 -2.93 10.15 20.21
CA ILE A 182 -1.65 9.48 20.45
C ILE A 182 -0.53 10.52 20.31
N SER A 183 0.33 10.59 21.31
CA SER A 183 1.47 11.52 21.31
C SER A 183 2.73 10.81 20.82
N LEU A 184 3.07 10.99 19.55
CA LEU A 184 4.33 10.48 18.99
C LEU A 184 5.44 11.52 19.14
N SER A 185 6.63 11.07 19.55
CA SER A 185 7.79 11.92 19.85
C SER A 185 8.67 12.26 18.64
N LEU A 186 8.25 11.90 17.41
CA LEU A 186 9.00 12.13 16.17
C LEU A 186 8.27 13.10 15.23
N ASN A 187 9.05 13.85 14.46
CA ASN A 187 8.54 14.53 13.27
C ASN A 187 8.30 13.49 12.18
N TYR A 188 7.04 13.11 12.05
CA TYR A 188 6.55 12.00 11.24
C TYR A 188 6.71 12.28 9.74
N THR A 189 7.25 11.31 9.00
CA THR A 189 7.33 11.36 7.52
C THR A 189 6.49 10.28 6.84
N SER A 190 6.43 9.09 7.42
CA SER A 190 5.64 7.96 6.91
C SER A 190 5.33 6.98 8.04
N SER A 191 4.34 6.12 7.84
CA SER A 191 4.12 4.97 8.71
C SER A 191 3.63 3.75 7.97
N TYR A 192 3.78 2.64 8.66
CA TYR A 192 3.44 1.31 8.24
C TYR A 192 2.85 0.57 9.45
N TYR A 193 2.15 -0.52 9.21
CA TYR A 193 1.79 -1.46 10.26
C TYR A 193 2.39 -2.84 10.00
N VAL A 194 2.64 -3.57 11.07
CA VAL A 194 3.17 -4.94 11.08
C VAL A 194 2.80 -5.56 12.41
N ASP A 195 2.52 -6.85 12.46
CA ASP A 195 2.41 -7.57 13.73
C ASP A 195 3.83 -7.98 14.19
N LEU A 196 4.34 -7.36 15.25
CA LEU A 196 5.67 -7.64 15.80
C LEU A 196 5.63 -8.71 16.90
N THR A 197 4.44 -9.02 17.41
CA THR A 197 4.23 -9.80 18.65
C THR A 197 3.53 -11.13 18.41
N ASP A 198 3.06 -11.38 17.18
CA ASP A 198 2.24 -12.54 16.80
C ASP A 198 0.93 -12.61 17.59
N ASP A 199 0.34 -11.44 17.90
CA ASP A 199 -0.94 -11.31 18.62
C ASP A 199 -2.13 -10.96 17.71
N ASN A 200 -1.90 -10.91 16.39
CA ASN A 200 -2.84 -10.49 15.35
C ASN A 200 -3.33 -9.04 15.48
N LEU A 201 -2.65 -8.20 16.26
CA LEU A 201 -2.92 -6.77 16.29
C LEU A 201 -1.90 -6.01 15.46
N ALA A 202 -2.34 -4.91 14.85
CA ALA A 202 -1.46 -4.04 14.10
C ALA A 202 -0.56 -3.23 15.04
N ASP A 203 0.75 -3.51 15.05
CA ASP A 203 1.74 -2.59 15.59
C ASP A 203 2.13 -1.55 14.54
N VAL A 204 2.46 -0.34 14.99
CA VAL A 204 2.74 0.78 14.09
C VAL A 204 4.23 1.06 14.07
N VAL A 205 4.78 1.16 12.86
CA VAL A 205 6.14 1.65 12.62
C VAL A 205 6.05 3.02 11.99
N VAL A 206 6.54 4.02 12.70
CA VAL A 206 6.63 5.39 12.20
C VAL A 206 8.06 5.68 11.81
N GLU A 207 8.26 6.14 10.59
CA GLU A 207 9.49 6.80 10.22
C GLU A 207 9.36 8.30 10.46
N GLY A 208 10.38 8.88 11.07
CA GLY A 208 10.47 10.31 11.24
C GLY A 208 11.89 10.81 11.34
N ARG A 209 12.01 12.11 11.61
CA ARG A 209 13.30 12.77 11.84
C ARG A 209 13.49 13.04 13.33
N GLY A 210 14.43 12.34 13.95
CA GLY A 210 14.93 12.59 15.29
C GLY A 210 16.07 13.61 15.29
N SER A 211 16.64 13.88 16.47
CA SER A 211 17.79 14.79 16.65
C SER A 211 19.05 14.35 15.89
N SER A 212 19.19 13.06 15.61
CA SER A 212 20.36 12.44 14.97
C SER A 212 20.16 12.06 13.49
N GLY A 213 18.97 12.29 12.90
CA GLY A 213 18.68 11.89 11.52
C GLY A 213 17.33 11.18 11.37
N ARG A 214 17.22 10.30 10.37
CA ARG A 214 16.04 9.43 10.19
C ARG A 214 16.05 8.35 11.28
N SER A 215 14.89 8.14 11.91
CA SER A 215 14.68 7.17 12.96
C SER A 215 13.34 6.47 12.76
N LEU A 216 13.26 5.22 13.17
CA LEU A 216 12.01 4.48 13.29
C LEU A 216 11.55 4.53 14.75
N LEU A 217 10.27 4.80 14.95
CA LEU A 217 9.58 4.61 16.21
C LEU A 217 8.67 3.40 16.02
N PHE A 218 8.88 2.39 16.86
CA PHE A 218 8.00 1.24 16.94
C PHE A 218 7.00 1.50 18.06
N TRP A 219 5.73 1.37 17.75
CA TRP A 219 4.62 1.46 18.69
C TRP A 219 3.96 0.08 18.72
N GLN A 220 4.13 -0.60 19.84
CA GLN A 220 3.53 -1.90 20.06
C GLN A 220 2.17 -1.70 20.73
N ARG A 221 1.14 -2.31 20.16
CA ARG A 221 -0.18 -2.36 20.77
C ARG A 221 -0.23 -3.52 21.77
N ASN A 222 -0.67 -3.24 22.99
CA ASN A 222 -0.90 -4.30 23.98
C ASN A 222 -2.40 -4.60 24.10
N PRO A 223 -2.82 -5.88 23.98
CA PRO A 223 -4.22 -6.28 24.09
C PRO A 223 -4.78 -6.13 25.52
N SER A 224 -3.91 -6.06 26.53
CA SER A 224 -4.29 -5.91 27.93
C SER A 224 -4.29 -4.43 28.32
N CYS A 225 -5.40 -3.74 28.05
CA CYS A 225 -5.74 -2.43 28.61
C CYS A 225 -4.72 -1.29 28.35
N GLY A 226 -4.81 -0.64 27.19
CA GLY A 226 -4.43 0.79 27.02
C GLY A 226 -2.97 1.21 27.24
N ASP A 227 -2.07 0.30 27.62
CA ASP A 227 -0.67 0.61 27.83
C ASP A 227 0.11 0.48 26.52
N GLU A 228 0.28 1.61 25.86
CA GLU A 228 1.13 1.77 24.70
C GLU A 228 2.61 1.73 25.11
N THR A 229 3.40 0.85 24.49
CA THR A 229 4.86 0.90 24.65
C THR A 229 5.50 1.32 23.34
N SER A 230 6.37 2.33 23.41
CA SER A 230 7.07 2.84 22.24
C SER A 230 8.58 2.78 22.44
N PHE A 231 9.30 2.38 21.40
CA PHE A 231 10.75 2.25 21.41
C PHE A 231 11.33 2.92 20.17
N LEU A 232 12.32 3.78 20.37
CA LEU A 232 13.04 4.45 19.29
C LEU A 232 14.19 3.59 18.79
N SER A 233 14.29 3.41 17.47
CA SER A 233 15.46 2.81 16.86
C SER A 233 16.67 3.75 17.00
N PRO A 234 17.90 3.21 17.02
CA PRO A 234 19.08 3.99 16.64
C PRO A 234 18.87 4.65 15.28
N SER A 235 19.61 5.73 14.99
CA SER A 235 19.57 6.40 13.68
C SER A 235 19.81 5.37 12.58
N LEU A 236 18.93 5.35 11.57
CA LEU A 236 19.07 4.44 10.45
C LEU A 236 20.37 4.75 9.68
N PRO A 237 21.18 3.74 9.33
CA PRO A 237 22.37 3.98 8.54
C PRO A 237 21.98 4.57 7.18
N VAL A 238 22.71 5.60 6.74
CA VAL A 238 22.55 6.11 5.38
C VAL A 238 22.94 4.98 4.41
N PRO A 239 22.10 4.63 3.42
CA PRO A 239 22.49 3.67 2.40
C PRO A 239 23.80 4.14 1.78
N LEU A 240 24.85 3.32 1.87
CA LEU A 240 26.08 3.60 1.14
C LEU A 240 25.70 3.65 -0.35
N PRO A 241 26.19 4.64 -1.12
CA PRO A 241 25.97 4.65 -2.55
C PRO A 241 26.44 3.31 -3.10
N PHE A 242 25.56 2.58 -3.78
CA PHE A 242 25.97 1.39 -4.52
C PHE A 242 27.10 1.81 -5.46
N PRO A 243 28.29 1.19 -5.39
CA PRO A 243 29.32 1.47 -6.36
C PRO A 243 28.77 1.11 -7.75
N LEU A 244 28.69 2.11 -8.63
CA LEU A 244 28.39 1.96 -10.06
C LEU A 244 29.57 1.26 -10.76
N SER A 245 29.96 0.07 -10.32
CA SER A 245 30.97 -0.75 -11.00
C SER A 245 30.98 -2.19 -10.49
N SER A 246 29.91 -2.94 -10.76
CA SER A 246 30.00 -4.33 -11.25
C SER A 246 28.59 -4.88 -11.34
N ALA A 247 28.15 -5.21 -12.55
CA ALA A 247 27.02 -6.09 -12.75
C ALA A 247 27.37 -7.45 -12.13
N ALA A 248 26.92 -7.70 -10.90
CA ALA A 248 26.92 -9.03 -10.35
C ALA A 248 25.87 -9.83 -11.12
N VAL A 249 26.33 -10.70 -12.00
CA VAL A 249 25.51 -11.75 -12.60
C VAL A 249 25.09 -12.67 -11.46
N PHE A 250 23.88 -12.47 -10.93
CA PHE A 250 23.27 -13.41 -10.00
C PHE A 250 22.58 -14.50 -10.81
N SER A 251 23.12 -15.72 -10.75
CA SER A 251 22.38 -16.92 -11.11
C SER A 251 21.19 -17.08 -10.15
N PRO A 252 19.99 -17.47 -10.62
CA PRO A 252 18.85 -17.70 -9.74
C PRO A 252 19.16 -18.86 -8.79
N LEU A 253 19.09 -18.61 -7.47
CA LEU A 253 19.11 -19.65 -6.46
C LEU A 253 17.79 -20.43 -6.56
N THR A 254 17.89 -21.76 -6.68
CA THR A 254 16.73 -22.64 -6.62
C THR A 254 16.37 -22.94 -5.17
N PHE A 255 15.11 -23.31 -4.95
CA PHE A 255 14.43 -23.46 -3.65
C PHE A 255 15.07 -24.48 -2.66
N ASN A 256 16.18 -25.14 -3.02
CA ASN A 256 16.82 -26.18 -2.20
C ASN A 256 18.03 -25.70 -1.37
N ASP A 257 18.43 -24.43 -1.46
CA ASP A 257 19.62 -23.92 -0.74
C ASP A 257 19.31 -23.32 0.66
N ILE A 258 18.09 -23.46 1.19
CA ILE A 258 17.78 -23.08 2.58
C ILE A 258 18.18 -24.23 3.52
N GLY A 259 19.49 -24.42 3.65
CA GLY A 259 20.09 -25.18 4.74
C GLY A 259 20.09 -24.34 6.02
N THR A 260 19.51 -24.90 7.08
CA THR A 260 19.44 -24.35 8.45
C THR A 260 20.78 -23.82 8.96
N SER A 261 20.99 -22.49 8.99
CA SER A 261 21.87 -21.74 9.93
C SER A 261 22.21 -20.30 9.47
N LEU A 262 21.21 -19.45 9.27
CA LEU A 262 21.46 -18.00 9.16
C LEU A 262 20.81 -17.27 10.34
N PRO A 263 21.55 -16.45 11.11
CA PRO A 263 20.99 -15.69 12.22
C PRO A 263 19.97 -14.67 11.69
N LEU A 264 18.85 -14.51 12.43
CA LEU A 264 17.68 -13.66 12.12
C LEU A 264 18.00 -12.22 11.66
N ARG A 265 19.21 -11.71 11.91
CA ARG A 265 19.65 -10.35 11.53
C ARG A 265 19.71 -10.12 10.01
N ASN A 266 19.78 -11.16 9.18
CA ASN A 266 19.90 -11.01 7.72
C ASN A 266 18.58 -11.19 6.93
N LEU A 267 17.48 -11.59 7.58
CA LEU A 267 16.19 -11.75 6.89
C LEU A 267 15.43 -10.42 6.76
N LEU A 268 15.49 -9.57 7.80
CA LEU A 268 14.79 -8.28 7.85
C LEU A 268 15.30 -7.26 6.82
N ALA A 269 16.58 -7.34 6.42
CA ALA A 269 17.15 -6.43 5.42
C ALA A 269 16.71 -6.72 3.97
N ARG A 270 16.14 -7.91 3.70
CA ARG A 270 15.80 -8.35 2.33
C ARG A 270 14.34 -8.17 1.97
N TYR A 271 13.44 -8.08 2.95
CA TYR A 271 12.01 -7.87 2.69
C TYR A 271 11.64 -6.38 2.54
N LEU A 272 12.39 -5.47 3.17
CA LEU A 272 12.11 -4.03 3.14
C LEU A 272 12.63 -3.29 1.89
N SER A 273 13.21 -3.98 0.91
CA SER A 273 13.80 -3.34 -0.29
C SER A 273 12.99 -3.51 -1.57
N TYR A 274 11.75 -4.00 -1.51
CA TYR A 274 10.97 -4.27 -2.72
C TYR A 274 9.97 -3.17 -3.13
N GLU A 275 9.88 -2.05 -2.41
CA GLU A 275 8.91 -1.01 -2.75
C GLU A 275 9.42 0.41 -2.43
N ILE A 276 10.51 0.84 -3.05
CA ILE A 276 10.86 2.26 -3.15
C ILE A 276 11.44 2.52 -4.54
N ASP A 277 10.56 2.77 -5.52
CA ASP A 277 10.84 3.61 -6.69
C ASP A 277 9.53 3.95 -7.44
N VAL A 278 8.55 4.45 -6.70
CA VAL A 278 7.41 5.18 -7.29
C VAL A 278 7.30 6.47 -6.51
N TYR A 279 8.14 7.46 -6.84
CA TYR A 279 7.92 8.91 -6.70
C TYR A 279 9.24 9.62 -7.04
N ARG A 280 9.41 9.89 -8.34
CA ARG A 280 10.22 11.01 -8.86
C ARG A 280 9.37 11.76 -9.87
#